data_AF-A0AAV7MDY3-F1
#
_entry.id   AF-A0AAV7MDY3-F1
#
_cell.length_a   1.000
_cell.length_b   1.000
_cell.length_c   1.000
_cell.angle_alpha   90.00
_cell.angle_beta   90.00
_cell.angle_gamma   90.00
#
_symmetry.space_group_name_H-M   'P 1'
#
loop_
_entity.id
_entity.type
_entity.pdbx_description
1 polymer ?
#
loop_
_entity_poly.entity_id
_entity_poly.type
_entity_poly.pdbx_seq_one_letter_code
_entity_poly.pdbx_strand_id
1 'polypeptide(L)'
;MDLLTKWTRRNGFTSVSPHHDHNGNQSAMFLSLSLEENPGHFANLKTIVFQHTDGNVCQMRFYHYFGKVIGYLNVSIRAQHNATFGTLWEQKLTMPSMWRREVVTINSTENFEISIHGRILNTSGPNEAIAIDDISFSEGCISTYVTSCDFEAGMCGWYSESSMKNIPWILKRADSNMAQDIAPLEDCSHNNKGHYMWIGADNGTINQSGFLSSSLYRSSGVNCYFEFFYYISEKHSLRLTVSMTKEEQVLVEISNKSTDNGWMKAEVLLTMHVKEFKLTFEGVIKTGSGFISIDNFLFRGCGITKHPAFSHEPTCKGSQCPPPVRACDFSRDCSDKCAEQHENCESKCDFEHNSCGWFESFRSDGFDWIRSSSSVLPPQIENQAPSRDHTYNDTQGHFMFILKNSTRFTQVAELQSRKFNQAGASCTVSFWYYNYGLSVGAAEMHLHVEGMNESTVVWKVLYNQGNQWSPAYAQLGRLRQPFHLSFKKISLGFYDGISAVDDVVFDSCGLPPPEASCETPTHFWCRDTKACIDRQQLCDLVDDCGDGSDEEFCSKYIHWIHMILMAWK
;
A
#
# COMPACT_ATOMS: atom_id res chain seq x y z
N MET A 1 -2.58 -14.41 34.94
CA MET A 1 -4.04 -14.55 34.78
C MET A 1 -4.46 -13.36 33.94
N ASP A 2 -4.82 -13.44 32.66
CA ASP A 2 -5.39 -14.55 31.89
C ASP A 2 -4.92 -14.51 30.41
N LEU A 3 -4.05 -15.44 30.03
CA LEU A 3 -3.88 -15.93 28.66
C LEU A 3 -4.37 -17.38 28.68
N LEU A 4 -5.68 -17.59 28.58
CA LEU A 4 -6.24 -18.93 28.48
C LEU A 4 -7.19 -19.00 27.28
N THR A 5 -6.62 -18.89 26.08
CA THR A 5 -7.18 -19.58 24.92
C THR A 5 -6.95 -21.07 25.11
N LYS A 6 -7.94 -21.72 25.73
CA LYS A 6 -8.07 -23.18 25.78
C LYS A 6 -8.59 -23.77 24.46
N TRP A 7 -8.62 -23.01 23.37
CA TRP A 7 -9.01 -23.55 22.07
C TRP A 7 -7.88 -24.42 21.52
N THR A 8 -8.17 -25.67 21.15
CA THR A 8 -7.20 -26.57 20.53
C THR A 8 -7.29 -26.47 19.02
N ARG A 9 -6.16 -26.22 18.34
CA ARG A 9 -6.08 -26.28 16.88
C ARG A 9 -5.91 -27.74 16.44
N ARG A 10 -6.85 -28.30 15.66
CA ARG A 10 -6.78 -29.68 15.15
C ARG A 10 -7.39 -29.83 13.77
N ASN A 11 -7.24 -31.01 13.19
CA ASN A 11 -7.86 -31.42 11.92
C ASN A 11 -8.88 -32.55 12.15
N GLY A 12 -9.47 -33.06 11.05
CA GLY A 12 -10.55 -34.04 11.08
C GLY A 12 -10.15 -35.49 11.36
N PHE A 13 -8.85 -35.80 11.48
CA PHE A 13 -8.37 -37.19 11.66
C PHE A 13 -8.54 -37.73 13.09
N THR A 14 -9.06 -36.93 14.01
CA THR A 14 -9.32 -37.32 15.40
C THR A 14 -10.68 -38.01 15.57
N SER A 15 -10.83 -38.79 16.64
CA SER A 15 -12.10 -39.39 17.06
C SER A 15 -13.18 -38.37 17.44
N VAL A 16 -12.78 -37.14 17.81
CA VAL A 16 -13.67 -36.05 18.22
C VAL A 16 -14.25 -35.34 16.98
N SER A 17 -15.56 -35.07 16.97
CA SER A 17 -16.23 -34.27 15.94
C SER A 17 -15.86 -32.77 16.03
N PRO A 18 -15.91 -31.98 14.95
CA PRO A 18 -16.17 -32.38 13.56
C PRO A 18 -14.97 -33.10 12.92
N HIS A 19 -15.24 -33.98 11.95
CA HIS A 19 -14.22 -34.76 11.23
C HIS A 19 -13.75 -34.08 9.93
N HIS A 20 -14.05 -32.80 9.74
CA HIS A 20 -13.64 -31.99 8.61
C HIS A 20 -13.80 -30.52 8.98
N ASP A 21 -13.02 -29.65 8.34
CA ASP A 21 -13.22 -28.20 8.38
C ASP A 21 -14.57 -27.80 7.75
N HIS A 22 -14.91 -26.52 7.75
CA HIS A 22 -16.20 -26.05 7.20
C HIS A 22 -16.38 -26.33 5.69
N ASN A 23 -15.28 -26.59 4.96
CA ASN A 23 -15.27 -26.90 3.53
C ASN A 23 -15.32 -28.41 3.23
N GLY A 24 -15.38 -29.26 4.26
CA GLY A 24 -15.41 -30.72 4.09
C GLY A 24 -14.04 -31.38 3.94
N ASN A 25 -12.95 -30.64 4.16
CA ASN A 25 -11.58 -31.14 4.11
C ASN A 25 -11.14 -31.70 5.48
N GLN A 26 -10.77 -32.97 5.51
CA GLN A 26 -10.28 -33.68 6.70
C GLN A 26 -8.90 -33.22 7.17
N SER A 27 -8.06 -32.71 6.26
CA SER A 27 -6.68 -32.30 6.55
C SER A 27 -6.54 -30.85 6.98
N ALA A 28 -7.55 -30.02 6.71
CA ALA A 28 -7.58 -28.63 7.09
C ALA A 28 -7.80 -28.46 8.61
N MET A 29 -7.29 -27.35 9.14
CA MET A 29 -7.21 -27.10 10.58
C MET A 29 -8.31 -26.14 11.03
N PHE A 30 -8.97 -26.44 12.13
CA PHE A 30 -9.95 -25.58 12.80
C PHE A 30 -9.68 -25.51 14.31
N LEU A 31 -10.32 -24.58 15.01
CA LEU A 31 -10.25 -24.50 16.48
C LEU A 31 -11.40 -25.27 17.11
N SER A 32 -11.10 -26.03 18.15
CA SER A 32 -12.09 -26.86 18.83
C SER A 32 -11.98 -26.80 20.35
N LEU A 33 -13.11 -27.02 21.00
CA LEU A 33 -13.27 -27.19 22.43
C LEU A 33 -13.98 -28.52 22.68
N SER A 34 -13.28 -29.46 23.30
CA SER A 34 -13.80 -30.78 23.70
C SER A 34 -13.50 -31.05 25.17
N LEU A 35 -14.24 -31.98 25.78
CA LEU A 35 -14.01 -32.38 27.17
C LEU A 35 -12.70 -33.14 27.36
N GLU A 36 -12.28 -33.92 26.37
CA GLU A 36 -11.05 -34.74 26.43
C GLU A 36 -9.80 -33.87 26.44
N GLU A 37 -9.78 -32.80 25.64
CA GLU A 37 -8.62 -31.92 25.50
C GLU A 37 -8.60 -30.79 26.54
N ASN A 38 -9.73 -30.51 27.20
CA ASN A 38 -9.85 -29.37 28.11
C ASN A 38 -10.56 -29.68 29.44
N PRO A 39 -9.79 -29.92 30.53
CA PRO A 39 -10.36 -30.16 31.85
C PRO A 39 -11.04 -28.92 32.47
N GLY A 40 -10.89 -27.74 31.84
CA GLY A 40 -11.58 -26.52 32.26
C GLY A 40 -12.98 -26.33 31.70
N HIS A 41 -13.38 -27.09 30.68
CA HIS A 41 -14.68 -27.00 30.00
C HIS A 41 -15.05 -25.61 29.44
N PHE A 42 -14.14 -24.66 29.35
CA PHE A 42 -14.35 -23.37 28.71
C PHE A 42 -13.10 -22.92 27.95
N ALA A 43 -13.29 -22.14 26.91
CA ALA A 43 -12.24 -21.49 26.16
C ALA A 43 -12.66 -20.07 25.79
N ASN A 44 -11.70 -19.14 25.83
CA ASN A 44 -11.92 -17.76 25.45
C ASN A 44 -10.88 -17.35 24.42
N LEU A 45 -11.31 -16.83 23.27
CA LEU A 45 -10.45 -16.24 22.25
C LEU A 45 -10.74 -14.75 22.17
N LYS A 46 -9.71 -13.92 22.41
CA LYS A 46 -9.84 -12.46 22.34
C LYS A 46 -9.17 -11.93 21.09
N THR A 47 -9.75 -10.89 20.50
CA THR A 47 -9.12 -10.11 19.46
C THR A 47 -8.21 -9.05 20.06
N ILE A 48 -7.41 -8.42 19.19
CA ILE A 48 -6.84 -7.11 19.44
C ILE A 48 -7.94 -6.04 19.60
N VAL A 49 -7.56 -4.82 19.98
CA VAL A 49 -8.47 -3.68 20.08
C VAL A 49 -8.69 -3.07 18.68
N PHE A 50 -9.95 -2.79 18.37
CA PHE A 50 -10.40 -2.06 17.19
C PHE A 50 -10.75 -0.62 17.57
N GLN A 51 -10.61 0.32 16.63
CA GLN A 51 -11.11 1.68 16.74
C GLN A 51 -12.63 1.69 16.73
N HIS A 52 -13.23 2.74 17.28
CA HIS A 52 -14.66 3.00 17.22
C HIS A 52 -15.20 2.97 15.76
N THR A 53 -16.49 2.66 15.59
CA THR A 53 -17.10 2.33 14.30
C THR A 53 -17.76 3.53 13.60
N ASP A 54 -17.21 4.76 13.68
CA ASP A 54 -17.75 6.06 13.21
C ASP A 54 -18.36 6.05 11.79
N GLY A 55 -19.58 5.51 11.64
CA GLY A 55 -20.22 5.28 10.34
C GLY A 55 -19.66 4.09 9.53
N ASN A 56 -18.62 3.40 10.01
CA ASN A 56 -18.04 2.23 9.37
C ASN A 56 -18.81 0.95 9.71
N VAL A 57 -19.16 0.14 8.70
CA VAL A 57 -19.81 -1.17 8.91
C VAL A 57 -18.76 -2.21 9.31
N CYS A 58 -18.52 -2.35 10.62
CA CYS A 58 -17.70 -3.43 11.18
C CYS A 58 -18.53 -4.71 11.34
N GLN A 59 -18.09 -5.80 10.72
CA GLN A 59 -18.75 -7.10 10.74
C GLN A 59 -17.72 -8.20 10.98
N MET A 60 -17.99 -9.07 11.93
CA MET A 60 -17.25 -10.31 12.14
C MET A 60 -17.97 -11.44 11.42
N ARG A 61 -17.24 -12.27 10.68
CA ARG A 61 -17.74 -13.50 10.05
C ARG A 61 -16.95 -14.67 10.59
N PHE A 62 -17.63 -15.78 10.86
CA PHE A 62 -16.98 -17.01 11.28
C PHE A 62 -17.88 -18.20 10.98
N TYR A 63 -17.28 -19.37 10.87
CA TYR A 63 -18.00 -20.63 10.86
C TYR A 63 -17.96 -21.24 12.26
N HIS A 64 -19.06 -21.86 12.66
CA HIS A 64 -19.12 -22.63 13.88
C HIS A 64 -19.77 -23.99 13.66
N TYR A 65 -19.33 -24.94 14.45
CA TYR A 65 -19.89 -26.27 14.58
C TYR A 65 -20.29 -26.47 16.03
N PHE A 66 -21.53 -26.88 16.24
CA PHE A 66 -22.02 -27.23 17.56
C PHE A 66 -22.39 -28.71 17.54
N GLY A 67 -21.56 -29.54 18.15
CA GLY A 67 -21.86 -30.96 18.35
C GLY A 67 -23.06 -31.16 19.27
N LYS A 68 -23.32 -32.41 19.65
CA LYS A 68 -24.35 -32.75 20.66
C LYS A 68 -23.83 -32.46 22.06
N VAL A 69 -23.65 -31.17 22.32
CA VAL A 69 -23.09 -30.59 23.53
C VAL A 69 -24.17 -29.77 24.23
N ILE A 70 -24.22 -29.84 25.56
CA ILE A 70 -24.94 -28.90 26.41
C ILE A 70 -23.92 -27.83 26.82
N GLY A 71 -24.10 -26.61 26.32
CA GLY A 71 -23.12 -25.54 26.49
C GLY A 71 -23.56 -24.28 25.76
N TYR A 72 -22.62 -23.34 25.60
CA TYR A 72 -22.85 -22.16 24.77
C TYR A 72 -21.59 -21.70 24.05
N LEU A 73 -21.79 -21.04 22.93
CA LEU A 73 -20.78 -20.26 22.21
C LEU A 73 -21.29 -18.83 22.12
N ASN A 74 -20.52 -17.87 22.62
CA ASN A 74 -20.88 -16.46 22.71
C ASN A 74 -19.80 -15.60 22.06
N VAL A 75 -20.21 -14.60 21.28
CA VAL A 75 -19.37 -13.50 20.83
C VAL A 75 -19.75 -12.26 21.62
N SER A 76 -18.78 -11.68 22.31
CA SER A 76 -18.97 -10.50 23.16
C SER A 76 -18.04 -9.36 22.76
N ILE A 77 -18.47 -8.14 23.06
CA ILE A 77 -17.71 -6.90 22.87
C ILE A 77 -17.39 -6.28 24.22
N ARG A 78 -16.19 -5.70 24.34
CA ARG A 78 -15.80 -4.87 25.48
C ARG A 78 -15.19 -3.57 24.97
N ALA A 79 -15.82 -2.45 25.32
CA ALA A 79 -15.28 -1.12 25.02
C ALA A 79 -14.08 -0.81 25.94
N GLN A 80 -13.13 -0.02 25.45
CA GLN A 80 -11.84 0.22 26.10
C GLN A 80 -11.98 0.88 27.48
N HIS A 81 -12.95 1.79 27.65
CA HIS A 81 -13.19 2.48 28.92
C HIS A 81 -14.36 1.90 29.73
N ASN A 82 -15.02 0.86 29.22
CA ASN A 82 -16.14 0.22 29.89
C ASN A 82 -15.77 -1.21 30.33
N ALA A 83 -15.98 -1.52 31.61
CA ALA A 83 -15.62 -2.83 32.17
C ALA A 83 -16.65 -3.93 31.81
N THR A 84 -17.82 -3.56 31.29
CA THR A 84 -18.90 -4.51 31.02
C THR A 84 -18.82 -5.12 29.62
N PHE A 85 -18.92 -6.45 29.54
CA PHE A 85 -19.03 -7.17 28.27
C PHE A 85 -20.47 -7.09 27.74
N GLY A 86 -20.64 -6.56 26.53
CA GLY A 86 -21.88 -6.69 25.77
C GLY A 86 -21.89 -8.02 25.02
N THR A 87 -23.01 -8.73 24.99
CA THR A 87 -23.16 -9.92 24.14
C THR A 87 -23.64 -9.49 22.76
N LEU A 88 -22.88 -9.83 21.71
CA LEU A 88 -23.24 -9.55 20.32
C LEU A 88 -23.99 -10.71 19.68
N TRP A 89 -23.59 -11.95 20.00
CA TRP A 89 -24.20 -13.16 19.48
C TRP A 89 -24.03 -14.32 20.45
N GLU A 90 -24.99 -15.24 20.47
CA GLU A 90 -24.94 -16.40 21.35
C GLU A 90 -25.71 -17.59 20.77
N GLN A 91 -25.10 -18.77 20.84
CA GLN A 91 -25.72 -20.06 20.55
C GLN A 91 -25.76 -20.92 21.80
N LYS A 92 -26.96 -21.40 22.18
CA LYS A 92 -27.24 -22.18 23.40
C LYS A 92 -27.94 -23.53 23.17
N LEU A 93 -28.29 -23.88 21.92
CA LEU A 93 -29.18 -25.03 21.61
C LEU A 93 -28.56 -26.10 20.70
N THR A 94 -28.95 -27.35 20.95
CA THR A 94 -28.68 -28.57 20.18
C THR A 94 -29.40 -28.57 18.83
N MET A 95 -28.79 -27.90 17.86
CA MET A 95 -29.15 -27.98 16.45
C MET A 95 -28.38 -29.12 15.76
N PRO A 96 -28.77 -29.58 14.56
CA PRO A 96 -28.03 -30.63 13.86
C PRO A 96 -26.55 -30.26 13.71
N SER A 97 -25.68 -31.24 13.96
CA SER A 97 -24.22 -31.11 14.04
C SER A 97 -23.61 -30.84 12.67
N MET A 98 -23.74 -29.60 12.20
CA MET A 98 -23.27 -29.10 10.91
C MET A 98 -22.56 -27.76 11.08
N TRP A 99 -21.64 -27.48 10.16
CA TRP A 99 -21.01 -26.16 10.05
C TRP A 99 -22.03 -25.10 9.62
N ARG A 100 -21.98 -23.94 10.26
CA ARG A 100 -22.82 -22.79 9.94
C ARG A 100 -21.98 -21.52 9.91
N ARG A 101 -22.32 -20.64 8.98
CA ARG A 101 -21.70 -19.32 8.86
C ARG A 101 -22.53 -18.30 9.61
N GLU A 102 -21.88 -17.51 10.44
CA GLU A 102 -22.48 -16.40 11.17
C GLU A 102 -21.85 -15.08 10.75
N VAL A 103 -22.65 -14.02 10.80
CA VAL A 103 -22.22 -12.64 10.52
C VAL A 103 -22.73 -11.75 11.64
N VAL A 104 -21.82 -11.21 12.42
CA VAL A 104 -22.10 -10.36 13.58
C VAL A 104 -21.74 -8.93 13.21
N THR A 105 -22.72 -8.03 13.19
CA THR A 105 -22.46 -6.60 13.00
C THR A 105 -22.10 -5.97 14.33
N ILE A 106 -21.01 -5.21 14.34
CA ILE A 106 -20.41 -4.61 15.52
C ILE A 106 -20.57 -3.09 15.40
N ASN A 107 -21.09 -2.48 16.45
CA ASN A 107 -21.22 -1.04 16.55
C ASN A 107 -20.72 -0.60 17.93
N SER A 108 -19.74 0.30 17.95
CA SER A 108 -19.14 0.83 19.16
C SER A 108 -18.69 2.26 18.94
N THR A 109 -19.07 3.15 19.85
CA THR A 109 -18.65 4.56 19.87
C THR A 109 -17.26 4.75 20.48
N GLU A 110 -16.71 3.70 21.07
CA GLU A 110 -15.37 3.67 21.64
C GLU A 110 -14.57 2.55 20.99
N ASN A 111 -13.25 2.60 21.14
CA ASN A 111 -12.38 1.48 20.79
C ASN A 111 -12.83 0.23 21.56
N PHE A 112 -12.74 -0.95 20.96
CA PHE A 112 -13.33 -2.16 21.52
C PHE A 112 -12.53 -3.43 21.21
N GLU A 113 -12.60 -4.42 22.10
CA GLU A 113 -12.14 -5.79 21.87
C GLU A 113 -13.33 -6.73 21.66
N ILE A 114 -13.15 -7.77 20.86
CA ILE A 114 -14.13 -8.84 20.67
C ILE A 114 -13.60 -10.11 21.34
N SER A 115 -14.49 -10.88 21.96
CA SER A 115 -14.12 -12.18 22.51
C SER A 115 -15.12 -13.27 22.17
N ILE A 116 -14.60 -14.42 21.72
CA ILE A 116 -15.34 -15.64 21.44
C ILE A 116 -15.16 -16.58 22.62
N HIS A 117 -16.23 -16.75 23.38
CA HIS A 117 -16.26 -17.56 24.57
C HIS A 117 -17.09 -18.83 24.34
N GLY A 118 -16.44 -19.99 24.41
CA GLY A 118 -17.09 -21.29 24.36
C GLY A 118 -17.10 -21.94 25.74
N ARG A 119 -18.21 -22.56 26.14
CA ARG A 119 -18.28 -23.36 27.37
C ARG A 119 -19.10 -24.62 27.14
N ILE A 120 -18.55 -25.75 27.58
CA ILE A 120 -19.21 -27.04 27.62
C ILE A 120 -19.62 -27.31 29.07
N LEU A 121 -20.86 -27.75 29.28
CA LEU A 121 -21.38 -28.18 30.57
C LEU A 121 -21.53 -29.70 30.63
N ASN A 122 -21.98 -30.29 29.53
CA ASN A 122 -22.14 -31.74 29.38
C ASN A 122 -22.12 -32.13 27.88
N THR A 123 -21.90 -33.39 27.55
CA THR A 123 -21.94 -33.91 26.17
C THR A 123 -22.79 -35.16 26.09
N SER A 124 -23.38 -35.46 24.92
CA SER A 124 -24.07 -36.74 24.72
C SER A 124 -23.12 -37.92 24.49
N GLY A 125 -21.85 -37.64 24.23
CA GLY A 125 -20.79 -38.63 24.00
C GLY A 125 -19.39 -38.03 24.19
N PRO A 126 -18.35 -38.87 24.29
CA PRO A 126 -16.98 -38.41 24.56
C PRO A 126 -16.39 -37.60 23.39
N ASN A 127 -16.90 -37.79 22.18
CA ASN A 127 -16.35 -37.27 20.94
C ASN A 127 -17.09 -36.02 20.42
N GLU A 128 -17.79 -35.29 21.30
CA GLU A 128 -18.55 -34.10 20.93
C GLU A 128 -17.75 -32.83 21.25
N ALA A 129 -17.78 -31.86 20.35
CA ALA A 129 -17.07 -30.60 20.52
C ALA A 129 -17.88 -29.39 20.03
N ILE A 130 -17.45 -28.22 20.48
CA ILE A 130 -17.74 -26.95 19.83
C ILE A 130 -16.52 -26.61 18.98
N ALA A 131 -16.71 -26.26 17.71
CA ALA A 131 -15.61 -25.82 16.86
C ALA A 131 -15.93 -24.48 16.19
N ILE A 132 -14.89 -23.73 15.90
CA ILE A 132 -14.94 -22.48 15.15
C ILE A 132 -13.87 -22.51 14.07
N ASP A 133 -14.18 -21.89 12.94
CA ASP A 133 -13.32 -21.90 11.76
C ASP A 133 -13.48 -20.59 10.97
N ASP A 134 -12.48 -20.24 10.17
CA ASP A 134 -12.52 -19.12 9.22
C ASP A 134 -13.05 -17.79 9.79
N ILE A 135 -12.45 -17.35 10.90
CA ILE A 135 -12.78 -16.07 11.55
C ILE A 135 -12.18 -14.92 10.71
N SER A 136 -13.03 -13.98 10.30
CA SER A 136 -12.64 -12.79 9.55
C SER A 136 -13.42 -11.56 10.01
N PHE A 137 -12.85 -10.39 9.77
CA PHE A 137 -13.48 -9.09 10.07
C PHE A 137 -13.59 -8.28 8.78
N SER A 138 -14.67 -7.52 8.64
CA SER A 138 -14.84 -6.57 7.54
C SER A 138 -13.90 -5.39 7.70
N GLU A 139 -13.75 -4.67 6.61
CA GLU A 139 -12.93 -3.47 6.45
C GLU A 139 -13.28 -2.36 7.45
N GLY A 140 -14.54 -2.30 7.90
CA GLY A 140 -14.97 -1.34 8.91
C GLY A 140 -14.42 -1.61 10.31
N CYS A 141 -13.80 -2.76 10.55
CA CYS A 141 -13.15 -3.10 11.82
C CYS A 141 -11.66 -2.68 11.79
N ILE A 142 -11.40 -1.40 12.05
CA ILE A 142 -10.04 -0.82 12.00
C ILE A 142 -9.28 -1.18 13.28
N SER A 143 -8.09 -1.77 13.20
CA SER A 143 -7.27 -2.12 14.38
C SER A 143 -6.56 -0.88 14.96
N THR A 144 -6.43 -0.77 16.28
CA THR A 144 -5.70 0.31 16.94
C THR A 144 -4.17 0.18 16.89
N TYR A 145 -3.63 -1.01 16.59
CA TYR A 145 -2.19 -1.32 16.70
C TYR A 145 -1.49 -1.47 15.35
N VAL A 146 -1.69 -0.53 14.42
CA VAL A 146 -0.98 -0.57 13.12
C VAL A 146 0.46 -0.06 13.25
N THR A 147 0.81 0.57 14.37
CA THR A 147 2.13 1.20 14.56
C THR A 147 3.11 0.36 15.39
N SER A 148 2.70 -0.65 16.16
CA SER A 148 3.63 -1.46 16.96
C SER A 148 3.10 -2.86 17.28
N CYS A 149 4.00 -3.83 17.47
CA CYS A 149 3.70 -5.18 17.92
C CYS A 149 4.80 -5.73 18.84
N ASP A 150 4.47 -5.99 20.10
CA ASP A 150 5.34 -6.53 21.15
C ASP A 150 5.08 -8.02 21.44
N PHE A 151 4.24 -8.68 20.62
CA PHE A 151 3.91 -10.11 20.68
C PHE A 151 3.23 -10.62 21.97
N GLU A 152 3.05 -9.81 23.01
CA GLU A 152 2.44 -10.21 24.28
C GLU A 152 0.96 -10.59 24.16
N ALA A 153 0.24 -9.97 23.23
CA ALA A 153 -1.17 -10.22 22.95
C ALA A 153 -1.40 -11.04 21.67
N GLY A 154 -0.34 -11.64 21.10
CA GLY A 154 -0.39 -12.42 19.86
C GLY A 154 0.38 -11.78 18.71
N MET A 155 0.19 -12.27 17.49
CA MET A 155 1.05 -11.94 16.33
C MET A 155 0.73 -10.59 15.64
N CYS A 156 -0.20 -9.78 16.16
CA CYS A 156 -0.57 -8.45 15.64
C CYS A 156 -0.82 -8.36 14.11
N GLY A 157 -1.38 -9.41 13.49
CA GLY A 157 -1.63 -9.45 12.04
C GLY A 157 -0.47 -9.99 11.20
N TRP A 158 0.64 -10.36 11.82
CA TRP A 158 1.68 -11.19 11.21
C TRP A 158 1.27 -12.67 11.26
N TYR A 159 1.73 -13.44 10.29
CA TYR A 159 1.42 -14.86 10.17
C TYR A 159 2.61 -15.62 9.61
N SER A 160 2.83 -16.83 10.14
CA SER A 160 3.83 -17.75 9.59
C SER A 160 3.29 -18.37 8.32
N GLU A 161 4.04 -18.30 7.22
CA GLU A 161 3.67 -18.98 5.99
C GLU A 161 3.98 -20.48 6.12
N SER A 162 2.95 -21.32 6.06
CA SER A 162 3.09 -22.77 6.19
C SER A 162 3.07 -23.44 4.82
N SER A 163 4.19 -24.06 4.42
CA SER A 163 4.28 -24.93 3.24
C SER A 163 5.00 -26.24 3.62
N MET A 164 4.88 -27.30 2.81
CA MET A 164 5.57 -28.58 3.08
C MET A 164 7.10 -28.50 3.06
N LYS A 165 7.69 -27.37 2.65
CA LYS A 165 9.14 -27.15 2.54
C LYS A 165 9.69 -26.11 3.52
N ASN A 166 8.83 -25.47 4.33
CA ASN A 166 9.24 -24.37 5.20
C ASN A 166 8.93 -24.72 6.66
N ILE A 167 9.83 -24.35 7.56
CA ILE A 167 9.60 -24.48 9.01
C ILE A 167 8.81 -23.26 9.53
N PRO A 168 7.88 -23.45 10.47
CA PRO A 168 7.05 -22.34 10.95
C PRO A 168 7.82 -21.43 11.92
N TRP A 169 7.51 -20.14 11.87
CA TRP A 169 7.80 -19.24 12.97
C TRP A 169 6.80 -19.47 14.09
N ILE A 170 7.30 -19.64 15.32
CA ILE A 170 6.50 -20.01 16.49
C ILE A 170 6.53 -18.85 17.48
N LEU A 171 5.35 -18.41 17.91
CA LEU A 171 5.24 -17.49 19.05
C LEU A 171 5.63 -18.26 20.31
N LYS A 172 6.76 -17.89 20.91
CA LYS A 172 7.37 -18.59 22.05
C LYS A 172 7.37 -17.71 23.27
N ARG A 173 7.19 -18.33 24.44
CA ARG A 173 7.20 -17.65 25.74
C ARG A 173 8.51 -17.93 26.46
N ALA A 174 9.14 -16.89 27.00
CA ALA A 174 10.49 -16.97 27.53
C ALA A 174 10.67 -18.00 28.69
N ASP A 175 9.71 -18.09 29.62
CA ASP A 175 9.74 -19.02 30.77
C ASP A 175 9.59 -20.50 30.39
N SER A 176 9.24 -20.80 29.14
CA SER A 176 9.18 -22.18 28.64
C SER A 176 10.55 -22.74 28.24
N ASN A 177 11.59 -21.91 28.24
CA ASN A 177 12.92 -22.29 27.75
C ASN A 177 13.82 -22.84 28.87
N MET A 178 14.48 -23.96 28.57
CA MET A 178 15.35 -24.65 29.53
C MET A 178 16.83 -24.25 29.41
N ALA A 179 17.27 -23.70 28.28
CA ALA A 179 18.66 -23.34 28.04
C ALA A 179 18.78 -22.19 27.02
N GLN A 180 19.78 -21.32 27.23
CA GLN A 180 20.04 -20.14 26.39
C GLN A 180 20.53 -20.49 24.98
N ASP A 181 21.07 -21.69 24.77
CA ASP A 181 21.55 -22.17 23.46
C ASP A 181 20.41 -22.56 22.50
N ILE A 182 19.17 -22.65 23.01
CA ILE A 182 17.99 -23.10 22.25
C ILE A 182 17.04 -21.93 21.97
N ALA A 183 16.94 -20.98 22.89
CA ALA A 183 16.13 -19.78 22.76
C ALA A 183 16.47 -18.73 23.83
N PRO A 184 16.11 -17.45 23.64
CA PRO A 184 16.26 -16.41 24.66
C PRO A 184 15.49 -16.73 25.95
N LEU A 185 16.14 -16.57 27.11
CA LEU A 185 15.54 -16.80 28.43
C LEU A 185 14.61 -15.65 28.89
N GLU A 186 14.71 -14.50 28.24
CA GLU A 186 13.88 -13.31 28.44
C GLU A 186 13.51 -12.73 27.07
N ASP A 187 12.35 -12.05 27.00
CA ASP A 187 11.98 -11.24 25.84
C ASP A 187 12.88 -9.99 25.71
N CYS A 188 12.66 -9.17 24.68
CA CYS A 188 13.43 -7.94 24.48
C CYS A 188 13.26 -6.93 25.64
N SER A 189 12.16 -7.03 26.39
CA SER A 189 11.85 -6.15 27.52
C SER A 189 12.44 -6.63 28.85
N HIS A 190 13.30 -7.66 28.82
CA HIS A 190 13.85 -8.32 30.02
C HIS A 190 12.79 -8.95 30.93
N ASN A 191 11.69 -9.39 30.34
CA ASN A 191 10.60 -10.09 30.99
C ASN A 191 10.69 -11.59 30.66
N ASN A 192 10.99 -12.37 31.69
CA ASN A 192 11.04 -13.83 31.60
C ASN A 192 9.68 -14.49 31.32
N LYS A 193 8.57 -13.74 31.33
CA LYS A 193 7.24 -14.22 30.96
C LYS A 193 6.77 -13.70 29.60
N GLY A 194 7.58 -12.87 28.95
CA GLY A 194 7.26 -12.25 27.69
C GLY A 194 7.29 -13.22 26.51
N HIS A 195 6.79 -12.75 25.39
CA HIS A 195 6.61 -13.50 24.16
C HIS A 195 7.42 -12.88 23.04
N TYR A 196 7.91 -13.73 22.14
CA TYR A 196 8.62 -13.31 20.95
C TYR A 196 8.44 -14.34 19.84
N MET A 197 8.75 -13.96 18.60
CA MET A 197 8.73 -14.90 17.49
C MET A 197 10.05 -15.65 17.40
N TRP A 198 9.98 -16.97 17.31
CA TRP A 198 11.14 -17.88 17.36
C TRP A 198 11.13 -18.87 16.20
N ILE A 199 12.33 -19.17 15.71
CA ILE A 199 12.63 -20.25 14.79
C ILE A 199 13.98 -20.85 15.21
N GLY A 200 14.06 -22.17 15.33
CA GLY A 200 15.27 -22.80 15.86
C GLY A 200 15.64 -24.11 15.21
N ALA A 201 16.84 -24.55 15.54
CA ALA A 201 17.37 -25.83 15.10
C ALA A 201 16.75 -26.97 15.92
N ASP A 202 16.05 -27.87 15.23
CA ASP A 202 15.52 -29.14 15.74
C ASP A 202 16.03 -30.27 14.84
N ASN A 203 15.88 -31.52 15.27
CA ASN A 203 16.27 -32.69 14.47
C ASN A 203 15.57 -32.67 13.10
N GLY A 204 16.31 -32.26 12.05
CA GLY A 204 15.82 -32.20 10.67
C GLY A 204 15.63 -30.79 10.09
N THR A 205 15.94 -29.71 10.81
CA THR A 205 15.72 -28.33 10.32
C THR A 205 16.95 -27.67 9.68
N ILE A 206 18.02 -28.43 9.43
CA ILE A 206 19.25 -27.94 8.80
C ILE A 206 18.96 -27.53 7.34
N ASN A 207 19.39 -26.32 6.98
CA ASN A 207 19.15 -25.64 5.69
C ASN A 207 17.67 -25.40 5.37
N GLN A 208 16.79 -25.41 6.38
CA GLN A 208 15.39 -25.04 6.23
C GLN A 208 15.21 -23.53 6.43
N SER A 209 14.20 -22.99 5.75
CA SER A 209 13.82 -21.58 5.85
C SER A 209 12.39 -21.46 6.37
N GLY A 210 12.13 -20.46 7.18
CA GLY A 210 10.78 -20.10 7.63
C GLY A 210 10.47 -18.65 7.28
N PHE A 211 9.21 -18.37 6.93
CA PHE A 211 8.77 -17.05 6.52
C PHE A 211 7.69 -16.52 7.47
N LEU A 212 7.93 -15.34 8.06
CA LEU A 212 6.97 -14.60 8.87
C LEU A 212 6.56 -13.34 8.11
N SER A 213 5.28 -13.24 7.82
CA SER A 213 4.74 -12.30 6.85
C SER A 213 3.73 -11.36 7.49
N SER A 214 3.77 -10.08 7.14
CA SER A 214 2.77 -9.11 7.59
C SER A 214 1.50 -9.18 6.75
N SER A 215 0.42 -8.60 7.25
CA SER A 215 -0.69 -8.18 6.39
C SER A 215 -0.28 -7.02 5.47
N LEU A 216 -1.08 -6.76 4.43
CA LEU A 216 -0.86 -5.64 3.52
C LEU A 216 -1.08 -4.29 4.24
N TYR A 217 -0.05 -3.45 4.24
CA TYR A 217 -0.03 -2.13 4.86
C TYR A 217 -0.10 -1.04 3.80
N ARG A 218 -0.78 0.07 4.11
CA ARG A 218 -0.68 1.34 3.39
C ARG A 218 0.09 2.34 4.22
N SER A 219 1.17 2.91 3.70
CA SER A 219 1.90 4.01 4.35
C SER A 219 1.53 5.34 3.70
N SER A 220 1.36 6.38 4.51
CA SER A 220 1.16 7.77 4.08
C SER A 220 2.32 8.69 4.53
N GLY A 221 3.37 8.12 5.12
CA GLY A 221 4.46 8.85 5.75
C GLY A 221 5.71 8.99 4.87
N VAL A 222 6.28 10.19 4.83
CA VAL A 222 7.45 10.55 4.00
C VAL A 222 8.77 10.02 4.57
N ASN A 223 8.83 9.84 5.90
CA ASN A 223 9.97 9.32 6.65
C ASN A 223 9.53 8.09 7.47
N CYS A 224 9.16 7.03 6.75
CA CYS A 224 8.66 5.81 7.36
C CYS A 224 9.83 4.90 7.79
N TYR A 225 10.00 4.71 9.10
CA TYR A 225 10.97 3.78 9.67
C TYR A 225 10.27 2.55 10.22
N PHE A 226 10.89 1.39 10.04
CA PHE A 226 10.53 0.17 10.73
C PHE A 226 11.68 -0.27 11.63
N GLU A 227 11.36 -0.43 12.91
CA GLU A 227 12.28 -0.83 13.96
C GLU A 227 11.84 -2.21 14.48
N PHE A 228 12.82 -3.08 14.74
CA PHE A 228 12.58 -4.36 15.38
C PHE A 228 13.82 -4.82 16.15
N PHE A 229 13.63 -5.73 17.09
CA PHE A 229 14.72 -6.37 17.83
C PHE A 229 14.93 -7.79 17.35
N TYR A 230 16.19 -8.24 17.34
CA TYR A 230 16.55 -9.59 16.94
C TYR A 230 17.64 -10.18 17.85
N TYR A 231 17.58 -11.50 18.05
CA TYR A 231 18.61 -12.30 18.70
C TYR A 231 18.89 -13.50 17.80
N ILE A 232 20.10 -13.58 17.26
CA ILE A 232 20.54 -14.65 16.37
C ILE A 232 21.79 -15.36 16.92
N SER A 233 21.78 -16.69 16.96
CA SER A 233 22.98 -17.49 17.27
C SER A 233 23.94 -17.53 16.08
N GLU A 234 25.21 -17.83 16.31
CA GLU A 234 26.22 -17.93 15.24
C GLU A 234 25.76 -18.78 14.04
N LYS A 235 26.13 -18.34 12.83
CA LYS A 235 25.97 -19.07 11.54
C LYS A 235 24.54 -19.18 10.99
N HIS A 236 23.52 -18.59 11.63
CA HIS A 236 22.19 -18.47 11.03
C HIS A 236 22.07 -17.23 10.13
N SER A 237 20.94 -17.10 9.42
CA SER A 237 20.65 -15.95 8.57
C SER A 237 19.24 -15.41 8.84
N LEU A 238 19.12 -14.10 9.01
CA LEU A 238 17.84 -13.38 9.06
C LEU A 238 17.81 -12.36 7.93
N ARG A 239 16.78 -12.42 7.10
CA ARG A 239 16.55 -11.48 6.01
C ARG A 239 15.17 -10.83 6.16
N LEU A 240 15.12 -9.50 6.08
CA LEU A 240 13.87 -8.74 6.02
C LEU A 240 13.71 -8.20 4.61
N THR A 241 12.56 -8.51 4.01
CA THR A 241 12.23 -8.10 2.66
C THR A 241 10.93 -7.31 2.66
N VAL A 242 10.85 -6.27 1.84
CA VAL A 242 9.60 -5.57 1.52
C VAL A 242 9.13 -6.02 0.15
N SER A 243 7.91 -6.52 0.11
CA SER A 243 7.22 -6.91 -1.12
C SER A 243 6.17 -5.85 -1.46
N MET A 244 6.22 -5.39 -2.70
CA MET A 244 5.35 -4.40 -3.31
C MET A 244 4.65 -5.05 -4.51
N THR A 245 3.55 -4.47 -5.01
CA THR A 245 2.69 -5.12 -6.03
C THR A 245 3.39 -5.54 -7.33
N LYS A 246 4.61 -5.05 -7.59
CA LYS A 246 5.40 -5.40 -8.79
C LYS A 246 6.86 -5.78 -8.52
N GLU A 247 7.35 -5.60 -7.29
CA GLU A 247 8.78 -5.73 -6.96
C GLU A 247 8.99 -6.19 -5.52
N GLU A 248 10.14 -6.80 -5.25
CA GLU A 248 10.55 -7.25 -3.93
C GLU A 248 11.97 -6.73 -3.65
N GLN A 249 12.14 -6.03 -2.53
CA GLN A 249 13.42 -5.42 -2.14
C GLN A 249 13.86 -5.95 -0.77
N VAL A 250 15.13 -6.35 -0.67
CA VAL A 250 15.74 -6.73 0.61
C VAL A 250 16.13 -5.47 1.39
N LEU A 251 15.61 -5.35 2.62
CA LEU A 251 15.87 -4.22 3.52
C LEU A 251 16.97 -4.52 4.54
N VAL A 252 17.01 -5.75 5.04
CA VAL A 252 18.03 -6.21 5.98
C VAL A 252 18.51 -7.58 5.56
N GLU A 253 19.82 -7.79 5.58
CA GLU A 253 20.42 -9.11 5.50
C GLU A 253 21.48 -9.26 6.60
N ILE A 254 21.16 -10.09 7.61
CA ILE A 254 22.06 -10.46 8.69
C ILE A 254 22.44 -11.91 8.45
N SER A 255 23.70 -12.17 8.11
CA SER A 255 24.21 -13.51 7.88
C SER A 255 25.53 -13.73 8.60
N ASN A 256 25.71 -14.93 9.18
CA ASN A 256 26.95 -15.37 9.82
C ASN A 256 27.48 -14.42 10.92
N LYS A 257 26.59 -13.72 11.61
CA LYS A 257 26.90 -12.90 12.80
C LYS A 257 26.13 -13.46 13.99
N SER A 258 26.81 -13.64 15.12
CA SER A 258 26.14 -13.79 16.42
C SER A 258 25.76 -12.42 16.92
N THR A 259 24.66 -12.31 17.63
CA THR A 259 24.58 -11.26 18.66
C THR A 259 25.42 -11.71 19.86
N ASP A 260 26.06 -10.78 20.57
CA ASP A 260 26.92 -11.07 21.74
C ASP A 260 26.08 -11.55 22.95
N ASN A 261 25.36 -12.66 22.79
CA ASN A 261 24.39 -13.23 23.73
C ASN A 261 23.29 -12.26 24.19
N GLY A 262 22.72 -11.48 23.28
CA GLY A 262 21.67 -10.52 23.61
C GLY A 262 20.84 -10.03 22.43
N TRP A 263 19.81 -9.26 22.76
CA TRP A 263 18.92 -8.60 21.79
C TRP A 263 19.61 -7.40 21.16
N MET A 264 19.54 -7.29 19.84
CA MET A 264 20.06 -6.18 19.06
C MET A 264 18.93 -5.45 18.35
N LYS A 265 19.01 -4.12 18.25
CA LYS A 265 18.05 -3.31 17.52
C LYS A 265 18.45 -3.18 16.05
N ALA A 266 17.51 -3.43 15.15
CA ALA A 266 17.60 -3.05 13.75
C ALA A 266 16.62 -1.91 13.46
N GLU A 267 17.07 -0.95 12.65
CA GLU A 267 16.26 0.17 12.19
C GLU A 267 16.44 0.28 10.68
N VAL A 268 15.33 0.24 9.95
CA VAL A 268 15.33 0.38 8.50
C VAL A 268 14.43 1.52 8.08
N LEU A 269 14.95 2.33 7.17
CA LEU A 269 14.12 3.26 6.42
C LEU A 269 13.32 2.45 5.42
N LEU A 270 12.00 2.40 5.62
CA LEU A 270 11.05 1.96 4.61
C LEU A 270 10.91 3.09 3.60
N THR A 271 11.96 3.30 2.81
CA THR A 271 11.89 4.17 1.65
C THR A 271 10.77 3.66 0.76
N MET A 272 9.79 4.50 0.41
CA MET A 272 9.25 4.67 -0.94
C MET A 272 7.75 5.00 -1.01
N HIS A 273 7.43 5.92 -1.92
CA HIS A 273 6.62 5.76 -3.15
C HIS A 273 5.72 4.53 -3.34
N VAL A 274 5.10 4.00 -2.28
CA VAL A 274 4.14 2.89 -2.40
C VAL A 274 2.94 3.12 -1.52
N LYS A 275 1.76 3.06 -2.14
CA LYS A 275 0.50 3.07 -1.42
C LYS A 275 0.29 1.78 -0.62
N GLU A 276 0.92 0.65 -1.00
CA GLU A 276 0.72 -0.68 -0.41
C GLU A 276 2.00 -1.52 -0.39
N PHE A 277 2.31 -2.16 0.75
CA PHE A 277 3.47 -3.04 0.91
C PHE A 277 3.24 -4.11 1.97
N LYS A 278 4.01 -5.20 1.88
CA LYS A 278 4.04 -6.29 2.87
C LYS A 278 5.49 -6.55 3.28
N LEU A 279 5.72 -6.71 4.57
CA LEU A 279 7.01 -7.08 5.12
C LEU A 279 7.08 -8.58 5.35
N THR A 280 8.19 -9.20 4.99
CA THR A 280 8.44 -10.62 5.14
C THR A 280 9.81 -10.85 5.78
N PHE A 281 9.83 -11.52 6.92
CA PHE A 281 11.06 -12.04 7.52
C PHE A 281 11.30 -13.47 7.06
N GLU A 282 12.50 -13.74 6.58
CA GLU A 282 13.00 -15.07 6.29
C GLU A 282 14.11 -15.44 7.28
N GLY A 283 13.88 -16.50 8.05
CA GLY A 283 14.86 -17.08 8.96
C GLY A 283 15.41 -18.38 8.38
N VAL A 284 16.73 -18.46 8.19
CA VAL A 284 17.41 -19.63 7.64
C VAL A 284 18.26 -20.30 8.71
N ILE A 285 17.90 -21.53 9.06
CA ILE A 285 18.62 -22.35 10.04
C ILE A 285 19.70 -23.17 9.33
N LYS A 286 20.97 -22.76 9.42
CA LYS A 286 22.08 -23.43 8.70
C LYS A 286 22.79 -24.53 9.50
N THR A 287 22.57 -24.60 10.81
CA THR A 287 23.23 -25.53 11.73
C THR A 287 22.21 -26.33 12.52
N GLY A 288 22.61 -27.48 13.07
CA GLY A 288 21.75 -28.34 13.91
C GLY A 288 21.57 -27.85 15.36
N SER A 289 22.05 -26.65 15.68
CA SER A 289 21.95 -26.00 16.98
C SER A 289 21.84 -24.48 16.80
N GLY A 290 21.17 -23.81 17.74
CA GLY A 290 20.97 -22.36 17.73
C GLY A 290 19.58 -21.94 17.22
N PHE A 291 19.34 -20.64 17.18
CA PHE A 291 18.03 -20.06 16.89
C PHE A 291 18.11 -18.66 16.27
N ILE A 292 16.95 -18.19 15.81
CA ILE A 292 16.68 -16.80 15.49
C ILE A 292 15.41 -16.41 16.24
N SER A 293 15.43 -15.25 16.88
CA SER A 293 14.27 -14.67 17.55
C SER A 293 14.14 -13.21 17.18
N ILE A 294 12.90 -12.75 17.01
CA ILE A 294 12.57 -11.37 16.69
C ILE A 294 11.41 -10.89 17.55
N ASP A 295 11.43 -9.61 17.89
CA ASP A 295 10.54 -9.02 18.89
C ASP A 295 10.36 -7.50 18.68
N ASN A 296 9.37 -6.89 19.34
CA ASN A 296 9.15 -5.44 19.44
C ASN A 296 9.22 -4.68 18.11
N PHE A 297 8.24 -4.93 17.23
CA PHE A 297 8.09 -4.24 15.97
C PHE A 297 7.48 -2.85 16.16
N LEU A 298 8.01 -1.84 15.49
CA LEU A 298 7.54 -0.45 15.60
C LEU A 298 7.70 0.29 14.28
N PHE A 299 6.61 0.91 13.81
CA PHE A 299 6.61 1.83 12.69
C PHE A 299 6.62 3.27 13.20
N ARG A 300 7.55 4.09 12.70
CA ARG A 300 7.66 5.52 13.04
C ARG A 300 7.56 6.39 11.80
N GLY A 301 6.80 7.47 11.90
CA GLY A 301 6.68 8.44 10.80
C GLY A 301 5.97 7.92 9.55
N CYS A 302 5.21 6.82 9.66
CA CYS A 302 4.66 6.09 8.51
C CYS A 302 3.15 6.32 8.24
N GLY A 303 2.35 6.78 9.22
CA GLY A 303 0.90 6.97 9.03
C GLY A 303 0.17 5.72 8.49
N ILE A 304 0.46 4.54 9.03
CA ILE A 304 0.04 3.28 8.41
C ILE A 304 -1.44 2.95 8.65
N THR A 305 -2.14 2.52 7.61
CA THR A 305 -3.47 1.89 7.69
C THR A 305 -3.45 0.52 7.00
N LYS A 306 -4.24 -0.46 7.48
CA LYS A 306 -4.30 -1.81 6.89
C LYS A 306 -5.16 -1.79 5.62
N HIS A 307 -4.74 -2.47 4.55
CA HIS A 307 -5.49 -2.52 3.29
C HIS A 307 -6.82 -3.30 3.42
N PRO A 308 -7.95 -2.74 2.99
CA PRO A 308 -9.22 -3.46 2.85
C PRO A 308 -9.29 -4.29 1.54
N ALA A 309 -9.53 -5.60 1.62
CA ALA A 309 -9.66 -6.46 0.43
C ALA A 309 -11.02 -6.24 -0.29
N PHE A 310 -11.05 -5.31 -1.25
CA PHE A 310 -12.26 -4.94 -1.98
C PHE A 310 -12.79 -6.05 -2.91
N SER A 311 -14.07 -6.41 -2.76
CA SER A 311 -14.88 -7.01 -3.83
C SER A 311 -16.27 -6.36 -3.90
N HIS A 312 -16.53 -5.77 -5.06
CA HIS A 312 -17.78 -5.36 -5.72
C HIS A 312 -18.81 -4.37 -5.09
N GLU A 313 -18.94 -3.27 -5.85
CA GLU A 313 -20.11 -2.43 -6.20
C GLU A 313 -21.14 -2.01 -5.12
N PRO A 314 -21.30 -0.69 -4.89
CA PRO A 314 -22.45 -0.17 -4.17
C PRO A 314 -23.62 0.04 -5.12
N THR A 315 -24.68 -0.75 -4.93
CA THR A 315 -26.03 -0.27 -5.20
C THR A 315 -26.44 0.63 -4.04
N CYS A 316 -26.70 1.91 -4.30
CA CYS A 316 -27.51 2.71 -3.38
C CYS A 316 -28.31 3.80 -4.09
N LYS A 317 -29.60 3.85 -3.74
CA LYS A 317 -30.58 4.87 -4.09
C LYS A 317 -30.45 6.04 -3.10
N GLY A 318 -30.59 7.27 -3.62
CA GLY A 318 -31.11 8.41 -2.84
C GLY A 318 -30.07 9.41 -2.33
N SER A 319 -29.72 10.36 -3.20
CA SER A 319 -29.34 11.77 -2.97
C SER A 319 -28.93 12.21 -1.56
N GLN A 320 -27.63 12.12 -1.25
CA GLN A 320 -26.73 13.18 -0.75
C GLN A 320 -25.49 12.52 -0.15
N CYS A 321 -24.46 12.33 -0.98
CA CYS A 321 -23.10 12.08 -0.52
C CYS A 321 -22.20 13.19 -1.09
N PRO A 322 -21.32 13.82 -0.29
CA PRO A 322 -20.12 14.44 -0.84
C PRO A 322 -19.22 13.35 -1.44
N PRO A 323 -18.51 13.60 -2.56
CA PRO A 323 -17.77 12.56 -3.25
C PRO A 323 -16.55 12.08 -2.43
N PRO A 324 -16.16 10.79 -2.56
CA PRO A 324 -14.92 10.28 -1.99
C PRO A 324 -13.71 10.85 -2.74
N VAL A 325 -12.64 11.10 -1.98
CA VAL A 325 -11.34 11.69 -2.37
C VAL A 325 -10.95 11.37 -3.83
N ARG A 326 -11.04 12.38 -4.70
CA ARG A 326 -10.56 12.31 -6.08
C ARG A 326 -9.05 12.36 -6.08
N ALA A 327 -8.41 11.31 -6.60
CA ALA A 327 -6.99 11.36 -6.94
C ALA A 327 -6.76 12.41 -8.04
N CYS A 328 -5.62 13.11 -8.02
CA CYS A 328 -5.29 14.29 -8.84
C CYS A 328 -5.97 14.30 -10.23
N ASP A 329 -7.00 15.13 -10.38
CA ASP A 329 -7.80 15.28 -11.60
C ASP A 329 -7.76 16.70 -12.17
N PHE A 330 -6.77 17.50 -11.73
CA PHE A 330 -6.57 18.90 -12.10
C PHE A 330 -7.73 19.84 -11.75
N SER A 331 -8.72 19.40 -10.96
CA SER A 331 -9.82 20.24 -10.51
C SER A 331 -9.52 20.90 -9.15
N ARG A 332 -10.02 22.12 -8.96
CA ARG A 332 -9.89 22.87 -7.70
C ARG A 332 -11.14 22.64 -6.87
N ASP A 333 -11.19 21.51 -6.17
CA ASP A 333 -12.38 21.03 -5.44
C ASP A 333 -12.76 21.86 -4.18
N CYS A 334 -12.13 23.03 -3.95
CA CYS A 334 -12.36 23.83 -2.75
C CYS A 334 -12.48 25.33 -3.07
N SER A 335 -13.65 25.89 -2.75
CA SER A 335 -13.94 27.32 -2.72
C SER A 335 -13.73 27.87 -1.29
N ASP A 336 -12.72 28.70 -1.14
CA ASP A 336 -12.43 29.66 -0.06
C ASP A 336 -12.56 29.23 1.42
N LYS A 337 -11.38 29.25 2.08
CA LYS A 337 -11.12 29.26 3.55
C LYS A 337 -11.02 27.91 4.30
N CYS A 338 -10.36 26.93 3.71
CA CYS A 338 -9.60 25.93 4.47
C CYS A 338 -8.11 26.17 4.24
N ALA A 339 -7.42 26.75 5.22
CA ALA A 339 -5.97 26.88 5.19
C ALA A 339 -5.33 25.55 5.63
N GLU A 340 -4.56 24.97 4.69
CA GLU A 340 -3.34 24.17 4.89
C GLU A 340 -3.43 22.75 5.48
N GLN A 341 -3.67 21.78 4.58
CA GLN A 341 -2.74 20.69 4.23
C GLN A 341 -3.37 19.86 3.08
N HIS A 342 -3.63 20.53 1.95
CA HIS A 342 -4.08 19.85 0.74
C HIS A 342 -2.90 19.07 0.15
N GLU A 343 -3.10 17.76 -0.08
CA GLU A 343 -2.26 16.98 -1.00
C GLU A 343 -2.07 17.78 -2.29
N ASN A 344 -0.83 18.19 -2.53
CA ASN A 344 -0.51 19.28 -3.41
C ASN A 344 -0.54 18.79 -4.87
N CYS A 345 -1.72 18.57 -5.47
CA CYS A 345 -1.93 18.35 -6.90
C CYS A 345 -1.66 19.64 -7.71
N GLU A 346 -0.54 20.30 -7.48
CA GLU A 346 -0.14 21.51 -8.20
C GLU A 346 -0.07 21.27 -9.71
N SER A 347 -0.88 22.02 -10.44
CA SER A 347 -0.77 22.16 -11.88
C SER A 347 0.45 22.99 -12.29
N LYS A 348 1.25 23.48 -11.33
CA LYS A 348 2.44 24.30 -11.55
C LYS A 348 3.58 23.80 -10.66
N CYS A 349 4.78 23.78 -11.18
CA CYS A 349 5.97 23.43 -10.42
C CYS A 349 7.14 24.31 -10.85
N ASP A 350 7.54 25.21 -9.95
CA ASP A 350 8.67 26.12 -10.08
C ASP A 350 9.95 25.57 -9.42
N PHE A 351 9.89 24.38 -8.82
CA PHE A 351 10.97 23.72 -8.10
C PHE A 351 11.55 24.46 -6.89
N GLU A 352 10.97 25.58 -6.47
CA GLU A 352 11.58 26.46 -5.46
C GLU A 352 11.55 25.83 -4.07
N HIS A 353 10.38 25.37 -3.65
CA HIS A 353 10.19 24.75 -2.33
C HIS A 353 10.53 23.26 -2.31
N ASN A 354 10.16 22.52 -3.36
CA ASN A 354 10.37 21.07 -3.49
C ASN A 354 10.23 20.67 -4.96
N SER A 355 10.37 19.37 -5.28
CA SER A 355 10.26 18.89 -6.67
C SER A 355 8.82 18.72 -7.20
N CYS A 356 7.79 19.15 -6.46
CA CYS A 356 6.36 19.03 -6.75
C CYS A 356 5.90 17.62 -7.18
N GLY A 357 6.58 16.60 -6.65
CA GLY A 357 6.34 15.19 -6.98
C GLY A 357 7.04 14.69 -8.25
N TRP A 358 7.84 15.51 -8.93
CA TRP A 358 8.77 15.05 -9.96
C TRP A 358 9.95 14.31 -9.32
N PHE A 359 10.38 13.21 -9.93
CA PHE A 359 11.49 12.40 -9.43
C PHE A 359 12.27 11.71 -10.55
N GLU A 360 13.58 11.55 -10.36
CA GLU A 360 14.40 10.69 -11.23
C GLU A 360 13.97 9.22 -11.06
N SER A 361 13.52 8.60 -12.15
CA SER A 361 13.03 7.22 -12.15
C SER A 361 14.15 6.20 -12.43
N PHE A 362 15.31 6.61 -12.95
CA PHE A 362 16.41 5.72 -13.32
C PHE A 362 17.70 5.97 -12.52
N ARG A 363 17.76 5.54 -11.25
CA ARG A 363 18.80 5.97 -10.28
C ARG A 363 20.10 5.14 -10.21
N SER A 364 20.46 4.40 -11.25
CA SER A 364 21.52 3.36 -11.16
C SER A 364 22.74 3.56 -12.04
N ASP A 365 22.77 4.64 -12.83
CA ASP A 365 23.84 4.89 -13.79
C ASP A 365 24.68 6.13 -13.48
N GLY A 366 24.29 6.98 -12.52
CA GLY A 366 25.01 8.18 -12.11
C GLY A 366 24.87 9.35 -13.09
N PHE A 367 23.83 9.33 -13.92
CA PHE A 367 23.44 10.40 -14.84
C PHE A 367 22.00 10.78 -14.54
N ASP A 368 21.82 11.58 -13.48
CA ASP A 368 20.52 11.75 -12.83
C ASP A 368 20.06 13.21 -12.88
N TRP A 369 18.75 13.43 -12.98
CA TRP A 369 18.13 14.72 -12.71
C TRP A 369 18.15 15.03 -11.22
N ILE A 370 18.74 16.16 -10.86
CA ILE A 370 18.80 16.64 -9.48
C ILE A 370 18.28 18.06 -9.38
N ARG A 371 17.68 18.38 -8.24
CA ARG A 371 17.23 19.73 -7.91
C ARG A 371 18.38 20.49 -7.25
N SER A 372 18.76 21.63 -7.79
CA SER A 372 19.80 22.48 -7.20
C SER A 372 19.61 23.93 -7.59
N SER A 373 20.36 24.82 -6.94
CA SER A 373 20.55 26.20 -7.36
C SER A 373 21.95 26.38 -7.94
N SER A 374 22.13 27.44 -8.75
CA SER A 374 23.42 27.78 -9.36
C SER A 374 24.50 28.08 -8.32
N SER A 375 24.10 28.65 -7.17
CA SER A 375 25.01 29.05 -6.08
C SER A 375 25.75 27.90 -5.37
N VAL A 376 25.29 26.65 -5.52
CA VAL A 376 25.87 25.48 -4.85
C VAL A 376 26.44 24.45 -5.83
N LEU A 377 26.53 24.78 -7.11
CA LEU A 377 27.07 23.89 -8.13
C LEU A 377 28.60 23.75 -8.01
N PRO A 378 29.15 22.55 -8.29
CA PRO A 378 30.59 22.36 -8.42
C PRO A 378 31.21 23.29 -9.48
N PRO A 379 32.43 23.84 -9.24
CA PRO A 379 33.08 24.78 -10.15
C PRO A 379 33.28 24.27 -11.58
N GLN A 380 33.33 22.94 -11.76
CA GLN A 380 33.52 22.29 -13.06
C GLN A 380 32.29 22.43 -13.97
N ILE A 381 31.09 22.52 -13.40
CA ILE A 381 29.82 22.61 -14.15
C ILE A 381 29.14 23.98 -14.04
N GLU A 382 29.55 24.80 -13.06
CA GLU A 382 29.05 26.17 -12.84
C GLU A 382 29.08 27.04 -14.12
N ASN A 383 30.17 26.96 -14.89
CA ASN A 383 30.33 27.76 -16.12
C ASN A 383 29.44 27.31 -17.31
N GLN A 384 28.82 26.12 -17.22
CA GLN A 384 27.95 25.57 -18.27
C GLN A 384 26.48 25.52 -17.86
N ALA A 385 26.19 25.49 -16.56
CA ALA A 385 24.84 25.49 -16.02
C ALA A 385 24.18 26.88 -16.14
N PRO A 386 22.84 26.97 -16.07
CA PRO A 386 22.16 28.25 -15.96
C PRO A 386 22.73 29.06 -14.79
N SER A 387 23.08 30.32 -15.03
CA SER A 387 23.63 31.18 -13.97
C SER A 387 22.60 31.56 -12.90
N ARG A 388 21.31 31.51 -13.24
CA ARG A 388 20.16 31.89 -12.42
C ARG A 388 18.98 30.97 -12.77
N ASP A 389 18.11 30.70 -11.79
CA ASP A 389 16.83 30.04 -12.01
C ASP A 389 15.93 30.87 -12.92
N HIS A 390 14.90 30.24 -13.51
CA HIS A 390 13.99 30.98 -14.37
C HIS A 390 12.93 31.74 -13.56
N THR A 391 12.38 31.13 -12.51
CA THR A 391 11.26 31.63 -11.69
C THR A 391 11.48 33.05 -11.15
N TYR A 392 12.62 33.28 -10.49
CA TYR A 392 12.97 34.55 -9.83
C TYR A 392 14.18 35.25 -10.45
N ASN A 393 14.86 34.63 -11.42
CA ASN A 393 16.11 35.13 -11.99
C ASN A 393 17.16 35.41 -10.90
N ASP A 394 17.27 34.47 -9.96
CA ASP A 394 18.15 34.45 -8.81
C ASP A 394 19.15 33.29 -8.90
N THR A 395 20.34 33.49 -8.36
CA THR A 395 21.35 32.45 -8.18
C THR A 395 20.99 31.43 -7.09
N GLN A 396 20.05 31.79 -6.19
CA GLN A 396 19.57 30.93 -5.11
C GLN A 396 18.29 30.16 -5.45
N GLY A 397 17.58 30.56 -6.51
CA GLY A 397 16.42 29.82 -6.99
C GLY A 397 16.80 28.45 -7.54
N HIS A 398 15.83 27.58 -7.67
CA HIS A 398 16.05 26.16 -7.88
C HIS A 398 15.44 25.67 -9.17
N PHE A 399 16.17 24.80 -9.85
CA PHE A 399 15.70 24.14 -11.06
C PHE A 399 16.16 22.68 -11.05
N MET A 400 15.59 21.88 -11.94
CA MET A 400 16.04 20.51 -12.17
C MET A 400 17.10 20.52 -13.26
N PHE A 401 18.24 19.88 -13.04
CA PHE A 401 19.25 19.71 -14.07
C PHE A 401 19.93 18.34 -13.98
N ILE A 402 20.54 17.92 -15.08
CA ILE A 402 21.23 16.64 -15.13
C ILE A 402 22.65 16.78 -14.60
N LEU A 403 22.96 16.05 -13.53
CA LEU A 403 24.31 15.90 -13.02
C LEU A 403 24.93 14.61 -13.55
N LYS A 404 26.03 14.74 -14.29
CA LYS A 404 26.83 13.60 -14.74
C LYS A 404 27.92 13.30 -13.71
N ASN A 405 27.73 12.23 -12.95
CA ASN A 405 28.77 11.63 -12.08
C ASN A 405 29.20 10.24 -12.56
N SER A 406 28.86 9.91 -13.81
CA SER A 406 29.04 8.59 -14.38
C SER A 406 30.13 8.52 -15.43
N THR A 407 30.84 7.38 -15.42
CA THR A 407 31.86 7.02 -16.41
C THR A 407 31.33 6.06 -17.48
N ARG A 408 30.04 5.67 -17.42
CA ARG A 408 29.42 4.75 -18.39
C ARG A 408 29.25 5.42 -19.75
N PHE A 409 29.29 4.61 -20.82
CA PHE A 409 29.15 5.10 -22.19
C PHE A 409 27.68 5.39 -22.55
N THR A 410 26.76 4.50 -22.18
CA THR A 410 25.32 4.72 -22.33
C THR A 410 24.72 5.14 -20.99
N GLN A 411 24.06 6.29 -20.98
CA GLN A 411 23.53 6.94 -19.78
C GLN A 411 22.11 7.45 -20.07
N VAL A 412 21.21 7.32 -19.10
CA VAL A 412 19.80 7.70 -19.21
C VAL A 412 19.37 8.44 -17.95
N ALA A 413 18.93 9.70 -18.11
CA ALA A 413 18.27 10.45 -17.05
C ALA A 413 16.78 10.56 -17.39
N GLU A 414 15.89 10.23 -16.47
CA GLU A 414 14.44 10.28 -16.69
C GLU A 414 13.72 10.92 -15.50
N LEU A 415 13.47 12.23 -15.61
CA LEU A 415 12.70 12.97 -14.63
C LEU A 415 11.22 12.76 -14.88
N GLN A 416 10.57 11.97 -14.03
CA GLN A 416 9.19 11.56 -14.18
C GLN A 416 8.26 12.41 -13.32
N SER A 417 7.12 12.82 -13.87
CA SER A 417 6.03 13.43 -13.11
C SER A 417 5.32 12.37 -12.26
N ARG A 418 4.51 12.85 -11.31
CA ARG A 418 3.42 12.04 -10.75
C ARG A 418 2.47 11.54 -11.85
N LYS A 419 1.66 10.54 -11.48
CA LYS A 419 0.56 10.07 -12.32
C LYS A 419 -0.67 10.96 -12.16
N PHE A 420 -1.28 11.31 -13.29
CA PHE A 420 -2.54 12.01 -13.40
C PHE A 420 -3.61 11.03 -13.87
N ASN A 421 -4.83 11.14 -13.37
CA ASN A 421 -5.87 10.15 -13.66
C ASN A 421 -6.46 10.31 -15.06
N GLN A 422 -6.66 11.56 -15.48
CA GLN A 422 -7.20 11.91 -16.78
C GLN A 422 -6.86 13.37 -17.08
N ALA A 423 -7.01 13.75 -18.34
CA ALA A 423 -6.89 15.15 -18.79
C ALA A 423 -8.08 15.51 -19.69
N GLY A 424 -8.49 16.78 -19.62
CA GLY A 424 -9.48 17.37 -20.52
C GLY A 424 -8.93 17.65 -21.92
N ALA A 425 -9.83 17.90 -22.86
CA ALA A 425 -9.52 18.10 -24.28
C ALA A 425 -8.57 19.28 -24.57
N SER A 426 -8.61 20.31 -23.73
CA SER A 426 -7.75 21.51 -23.86
C SER A 426 -6.43 21.41 -23.09
N CYS A 427 -6.08 20.23 -22.57
CA CYS A 427 -4.89 20.08 -21.73
C CYS A 427 -3.61 20.39 -22.50
N THR A 428 -2.86 21.35 -21.98
CA THR A 428 -1.53 21.72 -22.47
C THR A 428 -0.52 21.69 -21.34
N VAL A 429 0.73 21.44 -21.69
CA VAL A 429 1.86 21.55 -20.77
C VAL A 429 2.87 22.54 -21.34
N SER A 430 3.31 23.46 -20.50
CA SER A 430 4.36 24.43 -20.81
C SER A 430 5.47 24.35 -19.77
N PHE A 431 6.70 24.58 -20.17
CA PHE A 431 7.85 24.57 -19.26
C PHE A 431 8.99 25.39 -19.85
N TRP A 432 9.93 25.77 -19.00
CA TRP A 432 11.19 26.36 -19.42
C TRP A 432 12.28 25.29 -19.44
N TYR A 433 13.12 25.35 -20.45
CA TYR A 433 14.22 24.42 -20.59
C TYR A 433 15.51 25.15 -20.96
N TYR A 434 16.62 24.52 -20.59
CA TYR A 434 17.97 24.94 -20.92
C TYR A 434 18.70 23.74 -21.48
N ASN A 435 19.34 23.86 -22.63
CA ASN A 435 20.09 22.77 -23.25
C ASN A 435 21.33 23.33 -23.94
N TYR A 436 22.43 23.44 -23.19
CA TYR A 436 23.65 24.11 -23.63
C TYR A 436 24.88 23.23 -23.44
N GLY A 437 25.81 23.28 -24.39
CA GLY A 437 27.09 22.56 -24.31
C GLY A 437 27.60 22.10 -25.67
N LEU A 438 28.85 21.66 -25.71
CA LEU A 438 29.50 21.18 -26.94
C LEU A 438 28.88 19.86 -27.44
N SER A 439 28.54 18.96 -26.50
CA SER A 439 27.98 17.64 -26.77
C SER A 439 26.79 17.35 -25.87
N VAL A 440 25.87 18.31 -25.74
CA VAL A 440 24.69 18.17 -24.88
C VAL A 440 23.64 17.23 -25.47
N GLY A 441 23.56 17.11 -26.81
CA GLY A 441 22.64 16.18 -27.50
C GLY A 441 21.16 16.46 -27.28
N ALA A 442 20.32 15.47 -27.64
CA ALA A 442 18.87 15.60 -27.63
C ALA A 442 18.26 15.41 -26.23
N ALA A 443 17.19 16.12 -25.92
CA ALA A 443 16.33 15.89 -24.74
C ALA A 443 14.88 15.80 -25.20
N GLU A 444 14.12 14.91 -24.58
CA GLU A 444 12.76 14.54 -25.02
C GLU A 444 11.80 14.60 -23.83
N MET A 445 10.56 14.99 -24.08
CA MET A 445 9.45 14.79 -23.14
C MET A 445 8.56 13.68 -23.68
N HIS A 446 8.33 12.67 -22.85
CA HIS A 446 7.53 11.50 -23.17
C HIS A 446 6.22 11.55 -22.41
N LEU A 447 5.14 11.15 -23.08
CA LEU A 447 3.85 10.85 -22.51
C LEU A 447 3.68 9.34 -22.40
N HIS A 448 3.44 8.88 -21.18
CA HIS A 448 3.22 7.48 -20.84
C HIS A 448 1.79 7.30 -20.34
N VAL A 449 0.98 6.55 -21.09
CA VAL A 449 -0.42 6.28 -20.76
C VAL A 449 -0.58 4.83 -20.32
N GLU A 450 -1.28 4.61 -19.23
CA GLU A 450 -1.51 3.28 -18.68
C GLU A 450 -2.30 2.40 -19.67
N GLY A 451 -1.80 1.18 -19.87
CA GLY A 451 -2.34 0.24 -20.87
C GLY A 451 -1.72 0.38 -22.27
N MET A 452 -0.86 1.38 -22.52
CA MET A 452 -0.06 1.46 -23.74
C MET A 452 1.36 0.95 -23.50
N ASN A 453 1.87 0.15 -24.44
CA ASN A 453 3.23 -0.44 -24.33
C ASN A 453 4.34 0.53 -24.77
N GLU A 454 3.99 1.56 -25.56
CA GLU A 454 4.95 2.54 -26.08
C GLU A 454 4.62 3.95 -25.59
N SER A 455 5.67 4.70 -25.25
CA SER A 455 5.57 6.12 -24.86
C SER A 455 5.52 7.02 -26.10
N THR A 456 4.74 8.10 -26.05
CA THR A 456 4.69 9.09 -27.15
C THR A 456 5.62 10.26 -26.85
N VAL A 457 6.50 10.62 -27.79
CA VAL A 457 7.32 11.84 -27.66
C VAL A 457 6.46 13.06 -27.97
N VAL A 458 6.19 13.88 -26.95
CA VAL A 458 5.34 15.07 -27.04
C VAL A 458 6.14 16.37 -27.20
N TRP A 459 7.43 16.35 -26.87
CA TRP A 459 8.36 17.43 -27.17
C TRP A 459 9.78 16.91 -27.32
N LYS A 460 10.61 17.58 -28.14
CA LYS A 460 12.00 17.20 -28.37
C LYS A 460 12.86 18.40 -28.77
N VAL A 461 14.04 18.49 -28.18
CA VAL A 461 15.14 19.34 -28.64
C VAL A 461 16.31 18.45 -29.07
N LEU A 462 17.00 18.79 -30.16
CA LEU A 462 18.03 17.92 -30.74
C LEU A 462 19.47 18.30 -30.38
N TYR A 463 19.73 19.60 -30.23
CA TYR A 463 21.10 20.14 -30.15
C TYR A 463 21.19 21.27 -29.13
N ASN A 464 22.39 21.83 -28.98
CA ASN A 464 22.65 23.04 -28.20
C ASN A 464 21.73 24.20 -28.64
N GLN A 465 21.06 24.84 -27.68
CA GLN A 465 20.14 25.98 -27.87
C GLN A 465 20.72 27.33 -27.42
N GLY A 466 21.99 27.36 -27.02
CA GLY A 466 22.63 28.55 -26.46
C GLY A 466 22.51 28.63 -24.94
N ASN A 467 23.30 29.51 -24.33
CA ASN A 467 23.34 29.72 -22.88
C ASN A 467 22.18 30.64 -22.46
N GLN A 468 20.95 30.13 -22.57
CA GLN A 468 19.73 30.84 -22.17
C GLN A 468 18.57 29.86 -21.90
N TRP A 469 17.66 30.27 -21.02
CA TRP A 469 16.37 29.59 -20.85
C TRP A 469 15.48 29.83 -22.07
N SER A 470 14.80 28.78 -22.53
CA SER A 470 13.88 28.81 -23.67
C SER A 470 12.53 28.19 -23.27
N PRO A 471 11.40 28.75 -23.72
CA PRO A 471 10.09 28.20 -23.41
C PRO A 471 9.74 27.04 -24.35
N ALA A 472 9.02 26.06 -23.85
CA ALA A 472 8.47 24.94 -24.59
C ALA A 472 6.99 24.74 -24.27
N TYR A 473 6.25 24.25 -25.26
CA TYR A 473 4.81 24.00 -25.19
C TYR A 473 4.48 22.69 -25.90
N ALA A 474 3.60 21.88 -25.30
CA ALA A 474 3.06 20.67 -25.91
C ALA A 474 1.56 20.54 -25.59
N GLN A 475 0.78 20.14 -26.59
CA GLN A 475 -0.65 19.84 -26.43
C GLN A 475 -0.82 18.35 -26.13
N LEU A 476 -1.42 18.04 -24.98
CA LEU A 476 -1.66 16.65 -24.56
C LEU A 476 -3.06 16.19 -24.99
N GLY A 477 -4.03 17.09 -24.93
CA GLY A 477 -5.42 16.80 -25.29
C GLY A 477 -6.11 15.82 -24.34
N ARG A 478 -7.22 15.25 -24.81
CA ARG A 478 -8.08 14.36 -24.02
C ARG A 478 -7.40 13.03 -23.74
N LEU A 479 -7.08 12.77 -22.46
CA LEU A 479 -6.53 11.50 -21.98
C LEU A 479 -7.49 10.85 -20.99
N ARG A 480 -8.08 9.70 -21.37
CA ARG A 480 -9.08 8.97 -20.58
C ARG A 480 -8.48 8.01 -19.55
N GLN A 481 -7.24 7.58 -19.78
CA GLN A 481 -6.52 6.64 -18.92
C GLN A 481 -5.47 7.38 -18.09
N PRO A 482 -5.11 6.83 -16.92
CA PRO A 482 -4.05 7.40 -16.11
C PRO A 482 -2.75 7.54 -16.90
N PHE A 483 -2.06 8.66 -16.75
CA PHE A 483 -0.85 8.96 -17.51
C PHE A 483 0.18 9.72 -16.66
N HIS A 484 1.43 9.76 -17.13
CA HIS A 484 2.46 10.64 -16.59
C HIS A 484 3.36 11.15 -17.71
N LEU A 485 4.07 12.25 -17.44
CA LEU A 485 5.10 12.78 -18.33
C LEU A 485 6.49 12.41 -17.80
N SER A 486 7.47 12.28 -18.68
CA SER A 486 8.88 12.22 -18.27
C SER A 486 9.78 13.03 -19.18
N PHE A 487 10.74 13.75 -18.59
CA PHE A 487 11.85 14.36 -19.33
C PHE A 487 12.99 13.35 -19.42
N LYS A 488 13.15 12.78 -20.59
CA LYS A 488 14.14 11.73 -20.88
C LYS A 488 15.34 12.33 -21.60
N LYS A 489 16.52 11.98 -21.12
CA LYS A 489 17.79 12.28 -21.75
C LYS A 489 18.56 10.99 -21.93
N ILE A 490 19.02 10.73 -23.15
CA ILE A 490 19.90 9.61 -23.44
C ILE A 490 21.22 10.16 -23.96
N SER A 491 22.32 9.78 -23.32
CA SER A 491 23.67 10.05 -23.80
C SER A 491 24.30 8.73 -24.26
N LEU A 492 24.74 8.70 -25.52
CA LEU A 492 25.44 7.57 -26.14
C LEU A 492 26.90 7.98 -26.41
N GLY A 493 27.66 8.20 -25.34
CA GLY A 493 29.06 8.60 -25.39
C GLY A 493 29.39 9.80 -24.50
N PHE A 494 29.99 10.84 -25.08
CA PHE A 494 30.50 11.98 -24.32
C PHE A 494 29.44 13.06 -24.13
N TYR A 495 28.87 13.14 -22.92
CA TYR A 495 28.04 14.27 -22.50
C TYR A 495 28.93 15.41 -21.97
N ASP A 496 28.90 16.55 -22.66
CA ASP A 496 29.59 17.80 -22.31
C ASP A 496 28.62 18.97 -22.53
N GLY A 497 27.92 19.31 -21.46
CA GLY A 497 26.83 20.30 -21.44
C GLY A 497 25.93 20.12 -20.24
N ILE A 498 24.88 20.93 -20.19
CA ILE A 498 23.83 20.89 -19.17
C ILE A 498 22.46 20.95 -19.85
N SER A 499 21.60 20.00 -19.48
CA SER A 499 20.16 20.06 -19.69
C SER A 499 19.49 20.36 -18.36
N ALA A 500 18.63 21.38 -18.34
CA ALA A 500 17.85 21.78 -17.18
C ALA A 500 16.41 22.08 -17.58
N VAL A 501 15.48 21.93 -16.63
CA VAL A 501 14.07 22.30 -16.77
C VAL A 501 13.60 23.06 -15.54
N ASP A 502 12.67 23.97 -15.76
CA ASP A 502 12.10 24.83 -14.75
C ASP A 502 10.65 25.20 -15.10
N ASP A 503 9.87 25.70 -14.13
CA ASP A 503 8.55 26.29 -14.35
C ASP A 503 7.57 25.41 -15.17
N VAL A 504 7.37 24.16 -14.75
CA VAL A 504 6.45 23.23 -15.43
C VAL A 504 5.01 23.52 -15.05
N VAL A 505 4.18 23.84 -16.04
CA VAL A 505 2.77 24.22 -15.89
C VAL A 505 1.88 23.35 -16.76
N PHE A 506 0.87 22.74 -16.16
CA PHE A 506 -0.26 22.09 -16.80
C PHE A 506 -1.41 23.08 -16.87
N ASP A 507 -1.75 23.53 -18.07
CA ASP A 507 -2.83 24.48 -18.28
C ASP A 507 -4.06 23.80 -18.90
N SER A 508 -5.23 24.17 -18.38
CA SER A 508 -6.53 23.70 -18.88
C SER A 508 -6.68 22.17 -18.96
N CYS A 509 -6.05 21.44 -18.02
CA CYS A 509 -6.06 19.97 -18.00
C CYS A 509 -7.20 19.33 -17.22
N GLY A 510 -7.94 20.10 -16.41
CA GLY A 510 -9.16 19.63 -15.76
C GLY A 510 -10.29 19.42 -16.76
N LEU A 511 -11.24 18.54 -16.44
CA LEU A 511 -12.51 18.49 -17.16
C LEU A 511 -13.32 19.76 -16.88
N PRO A 512 -14.20 20.19 -17.81
CA PRO A 512 -15.07 21.32 -17.57
C PRO A 512 -15.94 21.08 -16.31
N PRO A 513 -16.10 22.08 -15.44
CA PRO A 513 -16.85 21.92 -14.20
C PRO A 513 -18.35 21.72 -14.48
N PRO A 514 -19.09 21.04 -13.59
CA PRO A 514 -20.53 20.88 -13.71
C PRO A 514 -21.25 22.24 -13.56
N GLU A 515 -22.22 22.52 -14.42
CA GLU A 515 -23.08 23.70 -14.33
C GLU A 515 -24.51 23.32 -13.94
N ALA A 516 -25.17 24.21 -13.18
CA ALA A 516 -26.55 24.00 -12.73
C ALA A 516 -27.57 24.04 -13.87
N SER A 517 -27.27 24.77 -14.96
CA SER A 517 -28.16 24.94 -16.11
C SER A 517 -27.38 25.39 -17.34
N CYS A 518 -27.68 24.82 -18.52
CA CYS A 518 -27.03 25.14 -19.79
C CYS A 518 -28.02 25.73 -20.81
N GLU A 519 -28.62 26.88 -20.49
CA GLU A 519 -29.78 27.42 -21.22
C GLU A 519 -29.44 28.33 -22.41
N THR A 520 -28.30 28.13 -23.07
CA THR A 520 -27.92 28.94 -24.24
C THR A 520 -28.04 28.16 -25.56
N PRO A 521 -28.45 28.80 -26.67
CA PRO A 521 -28.55 28.13 -27.97
C PRO A 521 -27.20 27.67 -28.53
N THR A 522 -26.09 28.16 -27.98
CA THR A 522 -24.72 27.91 -28.46
C THR A 522 -24.01 26.82 -27.66
N HIS A 523 -24.55 26.38 -26.51
CA HIS A 523 -23.92 25.36 -25.69
C HIS A 523 -24.72 24.05 -25.68
N PHE A 524 -24.01 22.97 -25.37
CA PHE A 524 -24.51 21.63 -25.17
C PHE A 524 -24.27 21.22 -23.72
N TRP A 525 -25.28 20.56 -23.13
CA TRP A 525 -25.23 20.11 -21.75
C TRP A 525 -24.85 18.64 -21.69
N CYS A 526 -23.67 18.35 -21.17
CA CYS A 526 -23.15 16.99 -21.03
C CYS A 526 -24.06 16.14 -20.14
N ARG A 527 -24.25 14.88 -20.53
CA ARG A 527 -25.27 14.02 -19.94
C ARG A 527 -25.00 13.69 -18.47
N ASP A 528 -23.80 13.22 -18.18
CA ASP A 528 -23.41 12.65 -16.89
C ASP A 528 -22.55 13.65 -16.10
N THR A 529 -21.60 14.34 -16.74
CA THR A 529 -20.76 15.35 -16.07
C THR A 529 -21.47 16.66 -15.77
N LYS A 530 -22.61 16.93 -16.44
CA LYS A 530 -23.37 18.20 -16.34
C LYS A 530 -22.57 19.45 -16.72
N ALA A 531 -21.45 19.29 -17.42
CA ALA A 531 -20.67 20.40 -17.95
C ALA A 531 -21.37 21.07 -19.15
N CYS A 532 -21.10 22.36 -19.36
CA CYS A 532 -21.48 23.09 -20.56
C CYS A 532 -20.29 23.20 -21.50
N ILE A 533 -20.46 22.70 -22.73
CA ILE A 533 -19.46 22.82 -23.82
C ILE A 533 -20.07 23.56 -25.00
N ASP A 534 -19.25 24.13 -25.90
CA ASP A 534 -19.75 24.81 -27.10
C ASP A 534 -20.32 23.77 -28.08
N ARG A 535 -21.42 24.09 -28.77
CA ARG A 535 -22.01 23.20 -29.77
C ARG A 535 -21.11 22.91 -30.96
N GLN A 536 -20.07 23.70 -31.19
CA GLN A 536 -19.04 23.41 -32.19
C GLN A 536 -18.18 22.20 -31.81
N GLN A 537 -18.14 21.83 -30.53
CA GLN A 537 -17.45 20.66 -29.98
C GLN A 537 -18.34 19.42 -29.97
N LEU A 538 -19.50 19.46 -30.65
CA LEU A 538 -20.34 18.28 -30.83
C LEU A 538 -19.90 17.50 -32.07
N CYS A 539 -19.69 16.20 -31.90
CA CYS A 539 -19.36 15.29 -32.99
C CYS A 539 -18.05 15.66 -33.71
N ASP A 540 -17.06 16.14 -32.98
CA ASP A 540 -15.74 16.52 -33.49
C ASP A 540 -14.66 15.46 -33.26
N LEU A 541 -15.05 14.30 -32.71
CA LEU A 541 -14.23 13.15 -32.33
C LEU A 541 -13.37 13.37 -31.08
N VAL A 542 -13.59 14.45 -30.35
CA VAL A 542 -12.95 14.74 -29.06
C VAL A 542 -13.99 14.62 -27.96
N ASP A 543 -13.60 14.07 -26.82
CA ASP A 543 -14.48 13.97 -25.64
C ASP A 543 -14.21 15.16 -24.73
N ASP A 544 -14.88 16.26 -25.03
CA ASP A 544 -14.88 17.52 -24.28
C ASP A 544 -15.75 17.42 -23.02
N CYS A 545 -16.83 16.63 -23.08
CA CYS A 545 -17.70 16.41 -21.93
C CYS A 545 -17.06 15.59 -20.80
N GLY A 546 -16.06 14.76 -21.11
CA GLY A 546 -15.44 13.81 -20.18
C GLY A 546 -16.22 12.50 -19.99
N ASP A 547 -17.47 12.44 -20.46
CA ASP A 547 -18.37 11.28 -20.46
C ASP A 547 -18.69 10.75 -21.88
N GLY A 548 -18.16 11.41 -22.92
CA GLY A 548 -18.40 11.08 -24.34
C GLY A 548 -19.82 11.36 -24.85
N SER A 549 -20.64 12.10 -24.12
CA SER A 549 -22.03 12.38 -24.53
C SER A 549 -22.16 13.36 -25.70
N ASP A 550 -21.15 14.19 -25.90
CA ASP A 550 -20.94 15.07 -27.06
C ASP A 550 -20.70 14.32 -28.37
N GLU A 551 -20.11 13.13 -28.28
CA GLU A 551 -19.79 12.26 -29.42
C GLU A 551 -20.86 11.18 -29.69
N GLU A 552 -21.97 11.22 -28.96
CA GLU A 552 -23.06 10.25 -29.09
C GLU A 552 -24.09 10.71 -30.14
N PHE A 553 -24.64 9.76 -30.92
CA PHE A 553 -25.69 10.00 -31.93
C PHE A 553 -25.33 10.92 -33.11
N CYS A 554 -24.06 11.03 -33.47
CA CYS A 554 -23.53 11.82 -34.61
C CYS A 554 -23.94 11.34 -36.03
N SER A 555 -24.92 10.43 -36.12
CA SER A 555 -25.44 9.80 -37.35
C SER A 555 -25.91 10.78 -38.44
N LYS A 556 -26.22 12.03 -38.11
CA LYS A 556 -26.57 13.08 -39.10
C LYS A 556 -25.38 13.89 -39.62
N TYR A 557 -24.23 13.88 -38.94
CA TYR A 557 -23.07 14.73 -39.27
C TYR A 557 -21.93 13.95 -39.95
N ILE A 558 -21.86 12.63 -39.74
CA ILE A 558 -20.84 11.74 -40.33
C ILE A 558 -20.98 11.58 -41.87
N HIS A 559 -22.10 12.01 -42.45
CA HIS A 559 -22.28 12.00 -43.91
C HIS A 559 -21.31 12.92 -44.67
N TRP A 560 -20.75 13.96 -44.03
CA TRP A 560 -19.80 14.88 -44.67
C TRP A 560 -18.34 14.38 -44.64
N ILE A 561 -17.90 13.74 -43.56
CA ILE A 561 -16.51 13.25 -43.43
C ILE A 561 -16.27 12.03 -44.32
N HIS A 562 -17.25 11.13 -44.45
CA HIS A 562 -17.15 10.00 -45.38
C HIS A 562 -17.08 10.47 -46.85
N MET A 563 -17.67 11.61 -47.20
CA MET A 563 -17.53 12.22 -48.54
C MET A 563 -16.15 12.85 -48.77
N ILE A 564 -15.53 13.46 -47.76
CA ILE A 564 -14.19 14.07 -47.88
C ILE A 564 -13.09 13.01 -47.95
N LEU A 565 -13.16 11.96 -47.12
CA LEU A 565 -12.20 10.85 -47.16
C LEU A 565 -12.32 9.98 -48.42
N MET A 566 -13.51 9.90 -49.03
CA MET A 566 -13.68 9.26 -50.35
C MET A 566 -13.27 10.14 -51.53
N ALA A 567 -13.10 11.46 -51.34
CA ALA A 567 -12.59 12.36 -52.38
C ALA A 567 -11.04 12.38 -52.46
N TRP A 568 -10.35 11.74 -51.51
CA TRP A 568 -8.89 11.60 -51.46
C TRP A 568 -8.38 10.19 -51.84
N LYS A 569 -9.23 9.37 -52.47
CA LYS A 569 -8.86 8.04 -52.96
C LYS A 569 -9.03 7.90 -54.46
#